data_AF-A0A970IJH6-F1
#
_entry.id   AF-A0A970IJH6-F1
#
_cell.length_a   1.000
_cell.length_b   1.000
_cell.length_c   1.000
_cell.angle_alpha   90.00
_cell.angle_beta   90.00
_cell.angle_gamma   90.00
#
_symmetry.space_group_name_H-M   'P 1'
#
loop_
_entity.id
_entity.type
_entity.pdbx_description
1 polymer ?
#
loop_
_entity_poly.entity_id
_entity_poly.type
_entity_poly.pdbx_seq_one_letter_code
_entity_poly.pdbx_strand_id
1 'polypeptide(L)'
;QDVTLHAEMIAIRQACARLGSWRLDGCELYVTLEPCAMCAGAIQQARIARVVYGAADPKAGAVESRLRFFDLPDMNHTVAFTGGVLADESSLLLRTFFAWLRKRDRSLGTKGERRDRAKAQVHKRKGAGEKPPTP
;
A
#
# COMPACT_ATOMS: atom_id res chain seq x y z
N GLN A 1 13.18 2.54 5.51
CA GLN A 1 12.00 1.90 4.86
C GLN A 1 11.18 3.03 4.29
N ASP A 2 10.71 2.89 3.04
CA ASP A 2 9.87 3.91 2.39
C ASP A 2 8.40 3.57 2.63
N VAL A 3 7.69 4.48 3.29
CA VAL A 3 6.29 4.31 3.69
C VAL A 3 5.31 4.59 2.54
N THR A 4 5.79 5.13 1.41
CA THR A 4 4.98 5.47 0.24
C THR A 4 4.84 4.33 -0.76
N LEU A 5 5.52 3.19 -0.54
CA LEU A 5 5.54 2.03 -1.45
C LEU A 5 4.27 1.18 -1.39
N HIS A 6 3.13 1.84 -1.55
CA HIS A 6 1.84 1.21 -1.83
C HIS A 6 1.78 0.77 -3.30
N ALA A 7 0.94 -0.22 -3.59
CA ALA A 7 0.85 -0.81 -4.93
C ALA A 7 0.47 0.24 -5.99
N GLU A 8 -0.48 1.12 -5.65
CA GLU A 8 -0.97 2.22 -6.48
C GLU A 8 0.15 3.21 -6.81
N MET A 9 0.97 3.56 -5.82
CA MET A 9 2.09 4.49 -6.00
C MET A 9 3.14 3.93 -6.96
N ILE A 10 3.45 2.63 -6.83
CA ILE A 10 4.38 1.93 -7.70
C ILE A 10 3.82 1.87 -9.12
N ALA A 11 2.54 1.50 -9.28
CA ALA A 11 1.88 1.41 -10.58
C ALA A 11 1.82 2.77 -11.31
N ILE A 12 1.48 3.84 -10.59
CA ILE A 12 1.47 5.21 -11.12
C ILE A 12 2.86 5.61 -11.61
N ARG A 13 3.91 5.38 -10.80
CA ARG A 13 5.29 5.70 -11.18
C ARG A 13 5.72 4.95 -12.44
N GLN A 14 5.38 3.67 -12.54
CA GLN A 14 5.69 2.85 -13.72
C GLN A 14 4.93 3.33 -14.96
N ALA A 15 3.65 3.70 -14.82
CA ALA A 15 2.86 4.25 -15.91
C ALA A 15 3.43 5.60 -16.40
N CYS A 16 3.81 6.49 -15.48
CA CYS A 16 4.43 7.77 -15.82
C CYS A 16 5.75 7.58 -16.57
N ALA A 17 6.59 6.66 -16.11
CA ALA A 17 7.85 6.33 -16.78
C ALA A 17 7.63 5.75 -18.19
N ARG A 18 6.62 4.89 -18.35
CA ARG A 18 6.29 4.27 -19.64
C ARG A 18 5.74 5.26 -20.66
N LEU A 19 4.92 6.22 -20.22
CA LEU A 19 4.28 7.21 -21.10
C LEU A 19 5.09 8.51 -21.23
N GLY A 20 6.15 8.69 -20.44
CA GLY A 20 6.94 9.92 -20.43
C GLY A 20 6.16 11.14 -19.94
N SER A 21 5.11 10.92 -19.13
CA SER A 21 4.19 11.97 -18.68
C SER A 21 3.73 11.70 -17.25
N TRP A 22 3.59 12.75 -16.45
CA TRP A 22 2.96 12.65 -15.14
C TRP A 22 1.43 12.61 -15.23
N ARG A 23 0.88 13.04 -16.37
CA ARG A 23 -0.55 12.97 -16.68
C ARG A 23 -0.84 11.62 -17.30
N LEU A 24 -1.72 10.86 -16.65
CA LEU A 24 -2.21 9.55 -17.06
C LEU A 24 -3.66 9.67 -17.54
N ASP A 25 -3.95 10.70 -18.32
CA ASP A 25 -5.29 10.93 -18.88
C ASP A 25 -5.72 9.68 -19.68
N GLY A 26 -6.95 9.21 -19.47
CA GLY A 26 -7.48 8.00 -20.11
C GLY A 26 -6.98 6.67 -19.54
N CYS A 27 -6.05 6.67 -18.58
CA CYS A 27 -5.69 5.45 -17.85
C CYS A 27 -6.74 5.08 -16.81
N GLU A 28 -6.89 3.78 -16.59
CA GLU A 28 -7.64 3.20 -15.47
C GLU A 28 -6.68 2.44 -14.54
N LEU A 29 -6.88 2.58 -13.23
CA LEU A 29 -6.10 1.89 -12.21
C LEU A 29 -6.92 0.78 -11.57
N TYR A 30 -6.36 -0.44 -11.52
CA TYR A 30 -6.97 -1.59 -10.85
C TYR A 30 -6.15 -1.96 -9.61
N VAL A 31 -6.81 -2.08 -8.45
CA VAL A 31 -6.16 -2.41 -7.18
C VAL A 31 -7.03 -3.36 -6.34
N THR A 32 -6.43 -4.31 -5.64
CA THR A 32 -7.22 -5.34 -4.91
C THR A 32 -7.89 -4.81 -3.63
N LEU A 33 -7.38 -3.73 -3.05
CA LEU A 33 -7.93 -3.09 -1.85
C LEU A 33 -8.24 -1.63 -2.15
N GLU A 34 -9.29 -1.09 -1.54
CA GLU A 34 -9.66 0.31 -1.62
C GLU A 34 -8.46 1.24 -1.30
N PRO A 35 -8.13 2.19 -2.20
CA PRO A 35 -7.04 3.13 -1.99
C PRO A 35 -7.16 3.92 -0.69
N CYS A 36 -6.03 4.09 0.00
CA CYS A 36 -5.94 4.99 1.15
C CYS A 36 -5.83 6.46 0.72
N ALA A 37 -5.85 7.40 1.67
CA ALA A 37 -5.82 8.84 1.40
C ALA A 37 -4.59 9.29 0.57
N MET A 38 -3.42 8.71 0.85
CA MET A 38 -2.19 8.98 0.09
C MET A 38 -2.35 8.56 -1.38
N CYS A 39 -2.85 7.35 -1.62
CA CYS A 39 -3.02 6.82 -2.97
C CYS A 39 -4.15 7.53 -3.72
N ALA A 40 -5.26 7.87 -3.06
CA ALA A 40 -6.34 8.67 -3.64
C ALA A 40 -5.83 10.05 -4.10
N GLY A 41 -5.02 10.73 -3.28
CA GLY A 41 -4.37 11.98 -3.67
C GLY A 41 -3.43 11.83 -4.88
N ALA A 42 -2.65 10.74 -4.93
CA ALA A 42 -1.79 10.47 -6.09
C ALA A 42 -2.58 10.18 -7.37
N ILE A 43 -3.68 9.42 -7.28
CA ILE A 43 -4.60 9.13 -8.39
C ILE A 43 -5.18 10.44 -8.95
N GLN A 44 -5.62 11.34 -8.07
CA GLN A 44 -6.12 12.67 -8.42
C GLN A 44 -5.06 13.50 -9.16
N GLN A 45 -3.85 13.59 -8.60
CA GLN A 45 -2.75 14.38 -9.19
C GLN A 45 -2.25 13.81 -10.51
N ALA A 46 -2.26 12.49 -10.66
CA ALA A 46 -1.90 11.80 -11.90
C ALA A 46 -2.98 11.89 -12.99
N ARG A 47 -4.17 12.40 -12.66
CA ARG A 47 -5.32 12.54 -13.59
C ARG A 47 -5.79 11.21 -14.20
N ILE A 48 -5.73 10.15 -13.40
CA ILE A 48 -6.29 8.86 -13.77
C ILE A 48 -7.80 9.03 -13.97
N ALA A 49 -8.33 8.50 -15.06
CA ALA A 49 -9.74 8.67 -15.40
C ALA A 49 -10.66 7.87 -14.46
N ARG A 50 -10.22 6.66 -14.08
CA ARG A 50 -11.00 5.75 -13.24
C ARG A 50 -10.15 4.87 -12.35
N VAL A 51 -10.64 4.60 -11.13
CA VAL A 51 -10.09 3.57 -10.25
C VAL A 51 -11.10 2.44 -10.04
N VAL A 52 -10.65 1.21 -10.20
CA VAL A 52 -11.43 0.01 -9.92
C VAL A 52 -10.76 -0.73 -8.78
N TYR A 53 -11.53 -1.07 -7.75
CA TYR A 53 -10.99 -1.79 -6.62
C TYR A 53 -11.83 -2.98 -6.17
N GLY A 54 -11.17 -3.96 -5.56
CA GLY A 54 -11.81 -5.18 -5.08
C GLY A 54 -12.46 -5.01 -3.72
N ALA A 55 -11.71 -5.32 -2.67
CA ALA A 55 -12.21 -5.23 -1.29
C ALA A 55 -12.27 -3.77 -0.82
N ALA A 56 -13.33 -3.40 -0.11
CA ALA A 56 -13.36 -2.16 0.67
C ALA A 56 -12.32 -2.20 1.80
N ASP A 57 -11.84 -1.03 2.24
CA ASP A 57 -11.03 -0.89 3.44
C ASP A 57 -11.78 -0.07 4.51
N PRO A 58 -12.56 -0.74 5.38
CA PRO A 58 -13.26 -0.10 6.47
C PRO A 58 -12.34 0.49 7.54
N LYS A 59 -11.01 0.43 7.42
CA LYS A 59 -10.08 1.06 8.38
C LYS A 59 -9.45 2.32 7.81
N ALA A 60 -9.00 2.29 6.57
CA ALA A 60 -8.21 3.37 5.98
C ALA A 60 -8.62 3.76 4.55
N GLY A 61 -9.63 3.11 3.97
CA GLY A 61 -10.10 3.37 2.61
C GLY A 61 -10.63 4.78 2.44
N ALA A 62 -10.14 5.49 1.43
CA ALA A 62 -10.44 6.89 1.19
C ALA A 62 -11.41 7.11 0.04
N VAL A 63 -11.72 6.09 -0.76
CA VAL A 63 -12.59 6.24 -1.95
C VAL A 63 -14.06 6.25 -1.54
N GLU A 64 -14.48 5.31 -0.70
CA GLU A 64 -15.87 5.21 -0.23
C GLU A 64 -15.97 5.03 1.30
N SER A 65 -14.99 4.36 1.95
CA SER A 65 -15.12 3.91 3.35
C SER A 65 -15.01 5.02 4.39
N ARG A 66 -14.03 5.93 4.28
CA ARG A 66 -13.73 6.94 5.32
C ARG A 66 -13.87 8.37 4.87
N LEU A 67 -13.40 8.69 3.67
CA LEU A 67 -13.19 10.08 3.25
C LEU A 67 -14.04 10.51 2.07
N ARG A 68 -14.47 9.58 1.22
CA ARG A 68 -15.10 9.91 -0.07
C ARG A 68 -14.29 10.95 -0.84
N PHE A 69 -12.98 10.69 -0.96
CA PHE A 69 -11.98 11.67 -1.36
C PHE A 69 -12.26 12.32 -2.72
N PHE A 70 -12.76 11.56 -3.69
CA PHE A 70 -13.08 12.08 -5.03
C PHE A 70 -14.38 12.90 -5.08
N ASP A 71 -15.19 12.88 -4.02
CA ASP A 71 -16.41 13.67 -3.90
C ASP A 71 -16.16 15.04 -3.23
N LEU A 72 -14.91 15.34 -2.85
CA LEU A 72 -14.55 16.64 -2.27
C LEU A 72 -14.79 17.78 -3.30
N PRO A 73 -15.26 18.95 -2.85
CA PRO A 73 -15.55 20.08 -3.73
C PRO A 73 -14.28 20.63 -4.38
N ASP A 74 -14.44 21.31 -5.51
CA ASP A 74 -13.40 22.06 -6.23
C ASP A 74 -12.17 21.24 -6.65
N MET A 75 -12.35 19.93 -6.84
CA MET A 75 -11.32 19.06 -7.41
C MET A 75 -11.05 19.42 -8.88
N ASN A 76 -9.77 19.54 -9.22
CA ASN A 76 -9.30 19.97 -10.54
C ASN A 76 -9.34 18.88 -11.65
N HIS A 77 -9.84 17.70 -11.31
CA HIS A 77 -9.98 16.52 -12.18
C HIS A 77 -11.04 15.59 -11.57
N THR A 78 -11.82 14.92 -12.39
CA THR A 78 -12.86 13.98 -11.92
C THR A 78 -12.39 12.55 -12.12
N VAL A 79 -12.40 11.78 -11.03
CA VAL A 79 -12.02 10.36 -11.04
C VAL A 79 -13.28 9.53 -10.84
N ALA A 80 -13.65 8.73 -11.84
CA ALA A 80 -14.69 7.73 -11.67
C ALA A 80 -14.18 6.57 -10.79
N PHE A 81 -15.06 5.89 -10.07
CA PHE A 81 -14.66 4.72 -9.30
C PHE A 81 -15.66 3.57 -9.35
N THR A 82 -15.16 2.36 -9.17
CA THR A 82 -15.98 1.15 -9.05
C THR A 82 -15.35 0.23 -8.00
N GLY A 83 -16.01 0.10 -6.85
CA GLY A 83 -15.64 -0.86 -5.81
C GLY A 83 -16.32 -2.22 -6.01
N GLY A 84 -15.78 -3.24 -5.36
CA GLY A 84 -16.43 -4.55 -5.25
C GLY A 84 -16.00 -5.59 -6.31
N VAL A 85 -15.10 -5.27 -7.23
CA VAL A 85 -14.70 -6.18 -8.32
C VAL A 85 -13.80 -7.29 -7.77
N LEU A 86 -14.30 -8.53 -7.74
CA LEU A 86 -13.62 -9.66 -7.09
C LEU A 86 -13.29 -9.37 -5.61
N ALA A 87 -14.26 -8.79 -4.90
CA ALA A 87 -14.11 -8.37 -3.50
C ALA A 87 -13.80 -9.53 -2.56
N ASP A 88 -14.40 -10.70 -2.80
CA ASP A 88 -14.22 -11.88 -1.96
C ASP A 88 -12.81 -12.45 -2.11
N GLU A 89 -12.32 -12.58 -3.34
CA GLU A 89 -10.97 -13.01 -3.66
C GLU A 89 -9.94 -12.05 -3.11
N SER A 90 -10.15 -10.74 -3.31
CA SER A 90 -9.27 -9.70 -2.79
C SER A 90 -9.22 -9.70 -1.26
N SER A 91 -10.37 -9.85 -0.61
CA SER A 91 -10.47 -9.97 0.86
C SER A 91 -9.79 -11.22 1.39
N LEU A 92 -9.89 -12.33 0.65
CA LEU A 92 -9.26 -13.60 1.02
C LEU A 92 -7.73 -13.48 1.06
N LEU A 93 -7.12 -12.74 0.13
CA LEU A 93 -5.66 -12.49 0.13
C LEU A 93 -5.21 -11.85 1.45
N LEU A 94 -5.88 -10.77 1.89
CA LEU A 94 -5.56 -10.07 3.14
C LEU A 94 -5.81 -10.95 4.37
N ARG A 95 -6.95 -11.64 4.42
CA ARG A 95 -7.30 -12.54 5.54
C ARG A 95 -6.25 -13.64 5.68
N THR A 96 -5.85 -14.25 4.57
CA THR A 96 -4.84 -15.32 4.52
C THR A 96 -3.48 -14.80 4.99
N PHE A 97 -3.05 -13.65 4.47
CA PHE A 97 -1.78 -13.03 4.87
C PHE A 97 -1.73 -12.73 6.38
N PHE A 98 -2.76 -12.10 6.94
CA PHE A 98 -2.77 -11.77 8.37
C PHE A 98 -2.97 -13.00 9.26
N ALA A 99 -3.69 -14.04 8.80
CA ALA A 99 -3.78 -15.31 9.51
C ALA A 99 -2.42 -16.01 9.58
N TRP A 100 -1.69 -16.05 8.46
CA TRP A 100 -0.31 -16.52 8.42
C TRP A 100 0.61 -15.70 9.33
N LEU A 101 0.52 -14.37 9.29
CA LEU A 101 1.33 -13.48 10.13
C LEU A 101 1.13 -13.76 11.63
N ARG A 102 -0.12 -13.94 12.07
CA ARG A 102 -0.46 -14.30 13.46
C ARG A 102 0.03 -15.69 13.86
N LYS A 103 0.07 -16.66 12.93
CA LYS A 103 0.62 -18.00 13.19
C LYS A 103 2.14 -17.93 13.35
N ARG A 104 2.82 -17.23 12.43
CA ARG A 104 4.27 -16.98 12.46
C ARG A 104 4.69 -16.27 13.75
N ASP A 105 3.93 -15.26 14.18
CA ASP A 105 4.26 -14.50 15.38
C ASP A 105 4.18 -15.36 16.65
N ARG A 106 3.23 -16.31 16.69
CA ARG A 106 3.12 -17.29 17.79
C ARG A 106 4.24 -18.33 17.78
N SER A 107 4.69 -18.78 16.61
CA SER A 107 5.82 -19.73 16.52
C SER A 107 7.17 -19.11 16.85
N LEU A 108 7.29 -17.78 16.86
CA LEU A 108 8.52 -17.04 17.16
C LEU A 108 8.67 -16.62 18.63
N GLY A 109 7.80 -17.09 19.52
CA GLY A 109 7.79 -16.72 20.93
C GLY A 109 7.17 -15.33 21.21
N THR A 110 7.05 -14.98 22.48
CA THR A 110 6.45 -13.74 22.99
C THR A 110 7.19 -12.48 22.51
N LYS A 111 6.52 -11.32 22.55
CA LYS A 111 7.13 -10.01 22.23
C LYS A 111 8.42 -9.74 23.02
N GLY A 112 8.55 -10.26 24.24
CA GLY A 112 9.75 -10.19 25.07
C GLY A 112 10.90 -10.98 24.44
N GLU A 113 10.68 -12.27 24.20
CA GLU A 113 11.67 -13.18 23.60
C GLU A 113 12.14 -12.72 22.21
N ARG A 114 11.25 -12.11 21.42
CA ARG A 114 11.59 -11.52 20.12
C ARG A 114 12.45 -10.26 20.23
N ARG A 115 12.16 -9.37 21.19
CA ARG A 115 13.02 -8.19 21.47
C ARG A 115 14.40 -8.63 21.96
N ASP A 116 14.47 -9.65 22.80
CA ASP A 116 15.72 -10.14 23.35
C ASP A 116 16.57 -10.86 22.28
N ARG A 117 15.95 -11.67 21.41
CA ARG A 117 16.64 -12.23 20.23
C ARG A 117 17.13 -11.15 19.26
N ALA A 118 16.30 -10.14 18.96
CA ALA A 118 16.70 -9.04 18.08
C ALA A 118 17.87 -8.22 18.66
N LYS A 119 17.85 -7.94 19.98
CA LYS A 119 18.97 -7.28 20.69
C LYS A 119 20.24 -8.12 20.65
N ALA A 120 20.14 -9.44 20.89
CA ALA A 120 21.27 -10.36 20.81
C ALA A 120 21.88 -10.42 19.38
N GLN A 121 21.03 -10.36 18.35
CA GLN A 121 21.47 -10.34 16.95
C GLN A 121 22.20 -9.05 16.56
N VAL A 122 21.74 -7.90 17.10
CA VAL A 122 22.43 -6.60 16.93
C VAL A 122 23.76 -6.57 17.68
N HIS A 123 23.84 -7.14 18.89
CA HIS A 123 25.08 -7.23 19.65
C HIS A 123 26.13 -8.12 18.96
N LYS A 124 25.70 -9.24 18.37
CA LYS A 124 26.57 -10.14 17.61
C LYS A 124 27.14 -9.50 16.34
N ARG A 125 26.37 -8.65 15.65
CA ARG A 125 26.85 -7.88 14.49
C ARG A 125 27.86 -6.79 14.88
N LYS A 126 27.70 -6.15 16.04
CA LYS A 126 28.66 -5.17 16.55
C LYS A 126 29.97 -5.79 17.05
N GLY A 127 29.93 -7.03 17.55
CA GLY A 127 31.12 -7.78 17.97
C GLY A 127 31.94 -8.38 16.81
N ALA A 128 31.36 -8.50 15.61
CA ALA A 128 32.01 -9.09 14.43
C ALA A 128 32.85 -8.10 13.61
N GLY A 129 32.93 -6.82 14.00
CA GLY A 129 33.86 -5.86 13.39
C GLY A 129 33.65 -5.59 11.89
N GLU A 130 32.47 -5.86 11.34
CA GLU A 130 32.19 -5.59 9.93
C GLU A 130 31.97 -4.09 9.72
N LYS A 131 33.04 -3.40 9.32
CA LYS A 131 33.02 -2.00 8.93
C LYS A 131 32.11 -1.84 7.71
N PRO A 132 31.15 -0.90 7.70
CA PRO A 132 30.28 -0.70 6.55
C PRO A 132 31.11 -0.34 5.31
N PRO A 133 30.79 -0.86 4.11
CA PRO A 133 31.40 -0.37 2.89
C PRO A 133 30.92 1.06 2.62
N THR A 134 31.87 2.00 2.54
CA THR A 134 31.69 3.33 1.94
C THR A 134 31.42 3.20 0.44
N PRO A 135 30.68 4.12 -0.21
CA PRO A 135 30.36 5.49 0.17
C PRO A 135 28.88 5.75 0.53
#